data_AF-A0A4P9YXW6-F1
#
_entry.id   AF-A0A4P9YXW6-F1
#
_cell.length_a   1.000
_cell.length_b   1.000
_cell.length_c   1.000
_cell.angle_alpha   90.00
_cell.angle_beta   90.00
_cell.angle_gamma   90.00
#
_symmetry.space_group_name_H-M   'P 1'
#
loop_
_entity.id
_entity.type
_entity.pdbx_description
1 polymer ?
#
loop_
_entity_poly.entity_id
_entity_poly.type
_entity_poly.pdbx_seq_one_letter_code
_entity_poly.pdbx_strand_id
1 'polypeptide(L)'
;MLLADFGASVVRVEKPAAFNADVLTRQRSLAVDIKSADGVALVRRLVQQADVLIEPFRPGVMERLGLGPDTLLGDNPRLIYARLSGFGQQGEHAAQAGHDINYLAMAGVLSEFRQNNEAPRFPVNLLGGPC
;
A
#
# COMPACT_ATOMS: atom_id res chain seq x y z
N MET A 1 9.69 3.43 6.10
CA MET A 1 11.03 4.06 6.14
C MET A 1 10.93 5.55 6.42
N LEU A 2 10.43 6.39 5.50
CA LEU A 2 10.38 7.85 5.68
C LEU A 2 9.73 8.34 6.99
N LEU A 3 8.55 7.81 7.35
CA LEU A 3 7.91 8.16 8.63
C LEU A 3 8.77 7.80 9.84
N ALA A 4 9.45 6.65 9.80
CA ALA A 4 10.35 6.22 10.86
C ALA A 4 11.61 7.11 10.93
N ASP A 5 12.10 7.59 9.80
CA ASP A 5 13.23 8.52 9.74
C ASP A 5 12.89 9.89 10.36
N PHE A 6 11.62 10.30 10.27
CA PHE A 6 11.08 11.46 10.99
C PHE A 6 10.66 11.17 12.45
N GLY A 7 11.03 10.00 12.98
CA GLY A 7 10.82 9.65 14.40
C GLY A 7 9.50 8.95 14.72
N ALA A 8 8.69 8.60 13.72
CA ALA A 8 7.48 7.82 13.97
C ALA A 8 7.82 6.37 14.36
N SER A 9 7.07 5.81 15.31
CA SER A 9 7.11 4.37 15.58
C SER A 9 6.29 3.63 14.52
N VAL A 10 6.97 2.99 13.57
CA VAL A 10 6.32 2.28 12.46
C VAL A 10 6.26 0.77 12.73
N VAL A 11 5.06 0.21 12.61
CA VAL A 11 4.82 -1.24 12.59
C VAL A 11 4.34 -1.64 11.20
N ARG A 12 5.06 -2.55 10.55
CA ARG A 12 4.70 -3.14 9.25
C ARG A 12 4.01 -4.47 9.47
N VAL A 13 2.76 -4.59 9.03
CA VAL A 13 2.01 -5.85 9.07
C VAL A 13 2.23 -6.61 7.77
N GLU A 14 2.78 -7.81 7.87
CA GLU A 14 3.16 -8.63 6.71
C GLU A 14 2.44 -9.96 6.71
N LYS A 15 2.18 -10.51 5.51
CA LYS A 15 1.68 -11.87 5.40
C LYS A 15 2.75 -12.85 5.91
N PRO A 16 2.41 -13.89 6.69
CA PRO A 16 3.39 -14.81 7.27
C PRO A 16 4.36 -15.44 6.23
N ALA A 17 3.85 -15.79 5.05
CA ALA A 17 4.66 -16.38 3.98
C ALA A 17 5.61 -15.38 3.27
N ALA A 18 5.44 -14.08 3.50
CA ALA A 18 6.24 -13.01 2.91
C ALA A 18 7.06 -12.26 3.99
N PHE A 19 7.07 -12.76 5.22
CA PHE A 19 7.78 -12.13 6.32
C PHE A 19 9.29 -12.18 6.05
N ASN A 20 9.85 -11.02 5.73
CA ASN A 20 11.28 -10.80 5.71
C ASN A 20 11.61 -9.87 6.86
N ALA A 21 12.38 -10.39 7.82
CA ALA A 21 13.00 -9.58 8.86
C ALA A 21 14.09 -8.72 8.23
N ASP A 22 13.68 -7.64 7.57
CA ASP A 22 14.60 -6.68 6.98
C ASP A 22 15.22 -5.84 8.10
N VAL A 23 16.37 -6.31 8.58
CA VAL A 23 17.14 -5.76 9.69
C VAL A 23 17.69 -4.36 9.39
N LEU A 24 17.67 -3.94 8.12
CA LEU A 24 18.15 -2.63 7.69
C LEU A 24 17.09 -1.54 7.84
N THR A 25 15.83 -1.91 8.13
CA THR A 25 14.76 -0.94 8.28
C THR A 25 14.58 -0.54 9.75
N ARG A 26 14.39 0.74 10.02
CA ARG A 26 14.00 1.27 11.36
C ARG A 26 12.55 0.95 11.76
N GLN A 27 11.99 -0.09 11.17
CA GLN A 27 10.58 -0.48 11.27
C GLN A 27 10.48 -1.79 12.04
N ARG A 28 9.41 -1.97 12.80
CA ARG A 28 9.11 -3.27 13.42
C ARG A 28 8.17 -4.05 12.50
N SER A 29 8.55 -5.25 12.09
CA SER A 29 7.68 -6.12 11.28
C SER A 29 6.90 -7.09 12.16
N LEU A 30 5.63 -7.32 11.81
CA LEU A 30 4.75 -8.28 12.46
C LEU A 30 4.06 -9.16 11.40
N ALA A 31 4.31 -10.46 11.46
CA ALA A 31 3.62 -11.43 10.60
C ALA A 31 2.18 -11.65 11.11
N VAL A 32 1.18 -11.31 10.30
CA VAL A 32 -0.24 -11.49 10.63
C VAL A 32 -1.00 -11.97 9.40
N ASP A 33 -1.76 -13.06 9.55
CA ASP A 33 -2.75 -13.43 8.54
C ASP A 33 -4.03 -12.62 8.75
N ILE A 34 -4.15 -11.50 8.04
CA ILE A 34 -5.30 -10.59 8.10
C ILE A 34 -6.60 -11.17 7.51
N LYS A 35 -6.58 -12.41 7.00
CA LYS A 35 -7.79 -13.15 6.59
C LYS A 35 -8.39 -13.98 7.71
N SER A 36 -7.61 -14.25 8.76
CA SER A 36 -8.07 -14.95 9.96
C SER A 36 -8.80 -13.99 10.90
N ALA A 37 -9.78 -14.51 11.64
CA ALA A 37 -10.50 -13.71 12.65
C ALA A 37 -9.54 -13.13 13.71
N ASP A 38 -8.58 -13.93 14.17
CA ASP A 38 -7.57 -13.49 15.15
C ASP A 38 -6.65 -12.42 14.57
N GLY A 39 -6.26 -12.55 13.30
CA GLY A 39 -5.44 -11.56 12.62
C GLY A 39 -6.17 -10.23 12.44
N VAL A 40 -7.44 -10.25 12.06
CA VAL A 40 -8.29 -9.04 12.00
C VAL A 40 -8.40 -8.40 13.38
N ALA A 41 -8.67 -9.20 14.43
CA ALA A 41 -8.77 -8.69 15.80
C ALA A 41 -7.46 -8.07 16.29
N LEU A 42 -6.31 -8.67 15.95
CA LEU A 42 -4.99 -8.14 16.27
C LEU A 42 -4.74 -6.80 15.57
N VAL A 43 -5.05 -6.70 14.27
CA VAL A 43 -4.90 -5.44 13.54
C VAL A 43 -5.80 -4.35 14.12
N ARG A 44 -7.06 -4.66 14.47
CA ARG A 44 -7.96 -3.69 15.12
C ARG A 44 -7.38 -3.17 16.44
N ARG A 45 -6.80 -4.04 17.27
CA ARG A 45 -6.12 -3.63 18.52
C ARG A 45 -4.92 -2.71 18.27
N LEU A 46 -4.13 -2.99 17.23
CA LEU A 46 -3.02 -2.10 16.85
C LEU A 46 -3.54 -0.73 16.41
N VAL A 47 -4.59 -0.71 15.58
CA VAL A 47 -5.19 0.51 15.05
C VAL A 47 -5.81 1.39 16.13
N GLN A 48 -6.36 0.81 17.20
CA GLN A 48 -6.87 1.58 18.35
C GLN A 48 -5.82 2.49 19.01
N GLN A 49 -4.54 2.16 18.86
CA GLN A 49 -3.43 2.93 19.41
C GLN A 49 -2.62 3.66 18.34
N ALA A 50 -2.97 3.49 17.06
CA ALA A 50 -2.23 4.08 15.95
C ALA A 50 -2.80 5.45 15.59
N ASP A 51 -1.92 6.38 15.22
CA ASP A 51 -2.31 7.66 14.66
C ASP A 51 -2.61 7.54 13.15
N VAL A 52 -1.91 6.64 12.45
CA VAL A 52 -1.99 6.50 11.00
C VAL A 52 -2.03 5.02 10.61
N LEU A 53 -2.96 4.66 9.72
CA LEU A 53 -2.96 3.40 8.98
C LEU A 53 -2.70 3.68 7.50
N ILE A 54 -1.78 2.93 6.90
CA ILE A 54 -1.45 3.02 5.48
C ILE A 54 -1.74 1.67 4.84
N GLU A 55 -2.63 1.63 3.85
CA GLU A 55 -3.01 0.40 3.15
C GLU A 55 -2.88 0.54 1.62
N PRO A 56 -2.19 -0.41 0.93
CA PRO A 56 -1.98 -0.35 -0.51
C PRO A 56 -2.95 -1.27 -1.30
N PHE A 57 -4.08 -1.66 -0.72
CA PHE A 57 -4.98 -2.62 -1.35
C PHE A 57 -5.92 -1.94 -2.34
N ARG A 58 -6.50 -2.78 -3.21
CA ARG A 58 -7.57 -2.34 -4.11
C ARG A 58 -8.81 -1.90 -3.31
N PRO A 59 -9.63 -1.02 -3.89
CA PRO A 59 -10.90 -0.62 -3.29
C PRO A 59 -11.75 -1.84 -2.90
N GLY A 60 -12.36 -1.78 -1.71
CA GLY A 60 -13.22 -2.83 -1.18
C GLY A 60 -12.49 -4.03 -0.55
N VAL A 61 -11.15 -4.15 -0.63
CA VAL A 61 -10.43 -5.26 0.01
C VAL A 61 -10.50 -5.15 1.52
N MET A 62 -10.14 -3.99 2.08
CA MET A 62 -10.12 -3.78 3.53
C MET A 62 -11.52 -3.85 4.13
N GLU A 63 -12.53 -3.36 3.41
CA GLU A 63 -13.94 -3.47 3.78
C GLU A 63 -14.38 -4.95 3.90
N ARG A 64 -14.03 -5.80 2.93
CA ARG A 64 -14.32 -7.24 2.97
C ARG A 64 -13.60 -7.98 4.12
N LEU A 65 -12.46 -7.45 4.57
CA LEU A 65 -11.72 -7.99 5.71
C LEU A 65 -12.23 -7.43 7.06
N GLY A 66 -13.22 -6.53 7.06
CA GLY A 66 -13.69 -5.85 8.28
C GLY A 66 -12.69 -4.83 8.83
N LEU A 67 -11.73 -4.39 8.02
CA LEU A 67 -10.71 -3.39 8.33
C LEU A 67 -10.89 -2.11 7.49
N GLY A 68 -12.10 -1.90 6.97
CA GLY A 68 -12.46 -0.71 6.18
C GLY A 68 -12.45 0.58 7.01
N PRO A 69 -12.48 1.74 6.35
CA PRO A 69 -12.43 3.03 7.01
C PRO A 69 -13.59 3.23 8.00
N ASP A 70 -14.83 2.92 7.62
CA ASP A 70 -15.99 3.11 8.50
C ASP A 70 -15.86 2.32 9.82
N THR A 71 -15.41 1.07 9.74
CA THR A 71 -15.19 0.22 10.92
C THR A 71 -14.06 0.78 11.79
N LEU A 72 -12.91 1.08 11.20
CA LEU A 72 -11.73 1.47 11.96
C LEU A 72 -11.82 2.91 12.50
N LEU A 73 -12.47 3.83 11.79
CA LEU A 73 -12.75 5.18 12.28
C LEU A 73 -13.86 5.18 13.34
N GLY A 74 -14.80 4.23 13.28
CA GLY A 74 -15.73 3.99 14.37
C GLY A 74 -15.03 3.56 15.66
N ASP A 75 -14.00 2.72 15.55
CA ASP A 75 -13.19 2.27 16.69
C ASP A 75 -12.20 3.35 17.20
N ASN A 76 -11.59 4.10 16.28
CA ASN A 76 -10.61 5.16 16.57
C ASN A 76 -10.88 6.40 15.70
N PRO A 77 -11.70 7.36 16.17
CA PRO A 77 -12.04 8.57 15.42
C PRO A 77 -10.87 9.52 15.13
N ARG A 78 -9.71 9.34 15.80
CA ARG A 78 -8.50 10.15 15.57
C ARG A 78 -7.60 9.58 14.49
N LEU A 79 -7.89 8.36 14.01
CA LEU A 79 -7.07 7.66 13.03
C LEU A 79 -7.05 8.40 11.69
N ILE A 80 -5.86 8.58 11.13
CA ILE A 80 -5.67 8.98 9.74
C ILE A 80 -5.60 7.71 8.88
N TYR A 81 -6.63 7.48 8.08
CA TYR A 81 -6.73 6.31 7.20
C TYR A 81 -6.24 6.66 5.78
N ALA A 82 -5.01 6.28 5.44
CA ALA A 82 -4.39 6.56 4.15
C ALA A 82 -4.47 5.35 3.20
N ARG A 83 -5.13 5.55 2.05
CA ARG A 83 -5.32 4.52 1.01
C ARG A 83 -4.41 4.80 -0.18
N LEU A 84 -3.56 3.85 -0.54
CA LEU A 84 -2.67 3.95 -1.70
C LEU A 84 -3.11 2.97 -2.78
N SER A 85 -4.14 3.36 -3.54
CA SER A 85 -4.55 2.65 -4.75
C SER A 85 -4.08 3.42 -5.99
N GLY A 86 -3.63 2.71 -7.02
CA GLY A 86 -3.03 3.36 -8.18
C GLY A 86 -3.99 4.18 -9.04
N PHE A 87 -5.23 3.71 -9.22
CA PHE A 87 -6.29 4.44 -9.95
C PHE A 87 -7.26 5.18 -9.03
N GLY A 88 -6.95 5.32 -7.74
CA GLY A 88 -7.86 5.91 -6.76
C GLY A 88 -8.96 4.94 -6.29
N GLN A 89 -9.93 5.45 -5.53
CA GLN A 89 -10.99 4.66 -4.90
C GLN A 89 -12.29 4.62 -5.72
N GLN A 90 -12.39 5.48 -6.74
CA GLN A 90 -13.59 5.69 -7.55
C GLN A 90 -13.20 5.85 -9.02
N GLY A 91 -14.18 5.69 -9.91
CA GLY A 91 -13.98 5.80 -11.36
C GLY A 91 -13.80 4.45 -12.06
N GLU A 92 -13.79 4.49 -13.39
CA GLU A 92 -13.81 3.32 -14.27
C GLU A 92 -12.65 2.35 -14.00
N HIS A 93 -11.47 2.88 -13.71
CA HIS A 93 -10.25 2.10 -13.52
C HIS A 93 -10.01 1.67 -12.07
N ALA A 94 -10.87 2.05 -11.11
CA ALA A 94 -10.63 1.83 -9.68
C ALA A 94 -10.46 0.35 -9.29
N ALA A 95 -11.16 -0.55 -9.99
CA ALA A 95 -11.07 -1.99 -9.76
C ALA A 95 -9.92 -2.66 -10.54
N GLN A 96 -9.26 -1.95 -11.46
CA GLN A 96 -8.24 -2.52 -12.33
C GLN A 96 -6.91 -2.72 -11.60
N ALA A 97 -6.23 -3.82 -11.90
CA ALA A 97 -4.85 -3.99 -11.51
C ALA A 97 -3.98 -3.08 -12.40
N GLY A 98 -2.99 -2.43 -11.79
CA GLY A 98 -2.00 -1.65 -12.51
C GLY A 98 -0.69 -1.67 -11.75
N HIS A 99 0.38 -1.47 -12.48
CA HIS A 99 1.69 -1.12 -11.96
C HIS A 99 2.04 0.29 -12.44
N ASP A 100 3.13 0.84 -11.88
CA ASP A 100 3.74 2.12 -12.26
C ASP A 100 3.63 2.46 -13.76
N ILE A 101 4.01 1.53 -14.63
CA ILE A 101 4.01 1.71 -16.08
C ILE A 101 2.61 1.96 -16.64
N ASN A 102 1.57 1.33 -16.09
CA ASN A 102 0.20 1.53 -16.54
C ASN A 102 -0.26 2.96 -16.21
N TYR A 103 0.09 3.46 -15.02
CA TYR A 103 -0.24 4.82 -14.62
C TYR A 103 0.50 5.86 -15.47
N LEU A 104 1.79 5.62 -15.74
CA LEU A 104 2.59 6.47 -16.63
C LEU A 104 2.07 6.48 -18.06
N ALA A 105 1.65 5.32 -18.58
CA ALA A 105 1.06 5.21 -19.91
C ALA A 105 -0.26 6.00 -20.01
N MET A 106 -1.15 5.82 -19.03
CA MET A 106 -2.45 6.50 -19.00
C MET A 106 -2.32 8.01 -18.83
N ALA A 107 -1.31 8.48 -18.08
CA ALA A 107 -1.05 9.91 -17.90
C ALA A 107 -0.38 10.58 -19.11
N GLY A 108 -0.01 9.83 -20.15
CA GLY A 108 0.77 10.32 -21.29
C GLY A 108 2.26 10.55 -20.99
N VAL A 109 2.68 10.44 -19.73
CA VAL A 109 4.09 10.61 -19.33
C VAL A 109 4.98 9.55 -19.99
N LEU A 110 4.48 8.33 -20.18
CA LEU A 110 5.26 7.29 -20.84
C LEU A 110 5.62 7.67 -22.29
N SER A 111 4.78 8.43 -23.01
CA SER A 111 5.09 8.80 -24.40
C SER A 111 6.26 9.77 -24.53
N GLU A 112 6.59 10.52 -23.47
CA GLU A 112 7.76 11.40 -23.43
C GLU A 112 9.08 10.63 -23.46
N PHE A 113 9.07 9.33 -23.11
CA PHE A 113 10.25 8.46 -23.16
C PHE A 113 10.45 7.78 -24.53
N ARG A 114 9.82 8.30 -25.58
CA ARG A 114 9.98 7.85 -26.96
C ARG A 114 11.26 8.43 -27.57
N GLN A 115 12.03 7.59 -28.28
CA GLN A 115 13.12 8.03 -29.15
C GLN A 115 12.80 7.69 -30.61
N ASN A 116 13.11 8.61 -31.52
CA ASN A 116 13.05 8.40 -32.98
C ASN A 116 11.78 7.71 -33.49
N ASN A 117 10.62 8.09 -32.97
CA ASN A 117 9.32 7.53 -33.34
C ASN A 117 9.07 6.04 -32.99
N GLU A 118 9.93 5.43 -32.16
CA GLU A 118 9.76 4.05 -31.68
C GLU A 118 8.68 3.93 -30.58
N ALA A 119 8.42 2.71 -30.12
CA ALA A 119 7.63 2.51 -28.91
C ALA A 119 8.30 3.22 -27.71
N PRO A 120 7.55 3.84 -26.79
CA PRO A 120 8.14 4.50 -25.65
C PRO A 120 8.84 3.49 -24.74
N ARG A 121 10.02 3.86 -24.25
CA ARG A 121 10.83 2.96 -23.41
C ARG A 121 10.44 3.09 -21.96
N PHE A 122 10.60 2.00 -21.24
CA PHE A 122 10.40 1.96 -19.80
C PHE A 122 11.35 2.96 -19.12
N PRO A 123 10.86 3.99 -18.40
CA PRO A 123 11.72 4.83 -17.59
C PRO A 123 12.19 3.97 -16.41
N VAL A 124 13.50 3.67 -16.36
CA VAL A 124 14.15 2.82 -15.36
C VAL A 124 13.40 2.82 -14.03
N ASN A 125 12.95 1.64 -13.62
CA ASN A 125 12.48 1.42 -12.26
C ASN A 125 13.71 1.48 -11.40
N LEU A 126 13.82 2.50 -10.55
CA LEU A 126 15.00 2.72 -9.71
C LEU A 126 15.39 1.48 -8.88
N LEU A 127 14.48 0.50 -8.70
CA LEU A 127 14.70 -0.73 -7.94
C LEU A 127 13.97 -1.97 -8.51
N GLY A 128 13.92 -2.18 -9.83
CA GLY A 128 13.38 -3.45 -10.33
C GLY A 128 13.12 -3.54 -11.83
N GLY A 129 14.15 -3.92 -12.57
CA GLY A 129 14.02 -4.56 -13.88
C GLY A 129 15.15 -5.59 -14.01
N PRO A 130 14.89 -6.82 -14.49
CA PRO A 130 15.96 -7.76 -14.79
C PRO A 130 16.80 -7.16 -15.93
N CYS A 131 18.12 -7.28 -15.80
CA CYS A 131 19.08 -7.03 -16.86
C CYS A 131 18.75 -7.84 -18.13
#